data_AF-A0A357TG20-F1
#
_entry.id   AF-A0A357TG20-F1
#
_cell.length_a   1.000
_cell.length_b   1.000
_cell.length_c   1.000
_cell.angle_alpha   90.00
_cell.angle_beta   90.00
_cell.angle_gamma   90.00
#
_symmetry.space_group_name_H-M   'P 1'
#
loop_
_entity.id
_entity.type
_entity.pdbx_description
1 polymer ?
#
loop_
_entity_poly.entity_id
_entity_poly.type
_entity_poly.pdbx_seq_one_letter_code
_entity_poly.pdbx_strand_id
1 'polypeptide(L)'
;MFHKNGKEIFSIGDDQKMHHWKIEGPKKVNDSSASRSTALVIARIGTELLIAGDDRSVRAFNINIKDESREWDGHKDAVLSVAVSAATRQAASGAYDGEVVLWNIDEGKIIRRFHATPGGVEGKENPPLPRQGEG
;
A
#
# COMPACT_ATOMS: atom_id res chain seq x y z
N MET A 1 -1.11 9.20 11.33
CA MET A 1 -2.02 10.04 10.49
C MET A 1 -3.15 10.60 11.34
N PHE A 2 -3.57 11.84 11.11
CA PHE A 2 -4.73 12.43 11.80
C PHE A 2 -6.07 11.99 11.18
N HIS A 3 -7.07 11.73 12.03
CA HIS A 3 -8.46 11.65 11.60
C HIS A 3 -8.99 13.06 11.21
N LYS A 4 -10.02 13.11 10.36
CA LYS A 4 -10.54 14.37 9.77
C LYS A 4 -11.14 15.32 10.81
N ASN A 5 -11.54 14.81 11.96
CA ASN A 5 -12.10 15.62 13.05
C ASN A 5 -11.01 16.30 13.89
N GLY A 6 -9.73 15.98 13.67
CA GLY A 6 -8.60 16.54 14.43
C GLY A 6 -8.47 16.06 15.87
N LYS A 7 -9.30 15.12 16.33
CA LYS A 7 -9.32 14.63 17.73
C LYS A 7 -8.83 13.20 17.90
N GLU A 8 -8.57 12.52 16.79
CA GLU A 8 -8.19 11.11 16.74
C GLU A 8 -7.01 10.92 15.79
N ILE A 9 -6.20 9.88 16.03
CA ILE A 9 -5.06 9.51 15.19
C ILE A 9 -5.05 8.01 14.90
N PHE A 10 -4.53 7.65 13.73
CA PHE A 10 -4.21 6.28 13.35
C PHE A 10 -2.70 6.10 13.26
N SER A 11 -2.19 4.97 13.74
CA SER A 11 -0.80 4.56 13.59
C SER A 11 -0.72 3.11 13.14
N ILE A 12 0.34 2.78 12.40
CA ILE A 12 0.71 1.43 11.96
C ILE A 12 2.20 1.25 12.23
N GLY A 13 2.66 0.00 12.34
CA GLY A 13 4.08 -0.34 12.48
C GLY A 13 4.32 -1.85 12.46
N ASP A 14 5.49 -2.26 12.96
CA ASP A 14 5.97 -3.65 12.97
C ASP A 14 5.06 -4.65 13.69
N ASP A 15 4.16 -4.20 14.57
CA ASP A 15 3.20 -5.09 15.24
C ASP A 15 2.05 -5.55 14.33
N GLN A 16 2.08 -5.13 13.07
CA GLN A 16 1.16 -5.53 12.00
C GLN A 16 -0.29 -5.09 12.25
N LYS A 17 -0.49 -4.18 13.21
CA LYS A 17 -1.79 -3.65 13.58
C LYS A 17 -1.91 -2.19 13.18
N MET A 18 -3.14 -1.82 12.89
CA MET A 18 -3.56 -0.44 12.86
C MET A 18 -4.14 -0.15 14.23
N HIS A 19 -3.54 0.82 14.91
CA HIS A 19 -4.07 1.37 16.14
C HIS A 19 -4.87 2.65 15.86
N HIS A 20 -5.99 2.79 16.56
CA HIS A 20 -6.82 3.98 16.54
C HIS A 20 -6.89 4.59 17.95
N TRP A 21 -6.56 5.88 18.06
CA TRP A 21 -6.40 6.59 19.33
C TRP A 21 -7.25 7.85 19.37
N LYS A 22 -7.74 8.19 20.56
CA LYS A 22 -8.24 9.53 20.87
C LYS A 22 -7.12 10.36 21.47
N ILE A 23 -6.98 11.61 21.03
CA ILE A 23 -5.99 12.55 21.55
C ILE A 23 -6.37 12.97 22.97
N GLU A 24 -7.66 13.20 23.22
CA GLU A 24 -8.21 13.57 24.52
C GLU A 24 -9.13 12.46 25.07
N GLY A 25 -9.03 12.18 26.37
CA GLY A 25 -9.82 11.14 27.05
C GLY A 25 -9.15 9.76 27.08
N PRO A 26 -9.91 8.65 27.18
CA PRO A 26 -9.33 7.31 27.19
C PRO A 26 -8.55 7.04 25.91
N LYS A 27 -7.26 6.69 26.06
CA LYS A 27 -6.23 6.83 25.03
C LYS A 27 -6.44 5.94 23.79
N LYS A 28 -7.06 4.76 23.92
CA LYS A 28 -7.16 3.77 22.83
C LYS A 28 -8.61 3.45 22.49
N VAL A 29 -8.96 3.52 21.20
CA VAL A 29 -10.31 3.28 20.69
C VAL A 29 -10.45 1.86 20.18
N ASN A 30 -9.56 1.41 19.30
CA ASN A 30 -9.62 0.08 18.69
C ASN A 30 -8.28 -0.34 18.05
N ASP A 31 -8.11 -1.64 17.81
CA ASP A 31 -7.07 -2.24 16.97
C ASP A 31 -7.68 -3.06 15.84
N SER A 32 -7.02 -3.11 14.70
CA SER A 32 -7.36 -4.04 13.61
C SER A 32 -6.10 -4.55 12.92
N SER A 33 -6.14 -5.78 12.40
CA SER A 33 -5.01 -6.30 11.62
C SER A 33 -4.85 -5.43 10.37
N ALA A 34 -3.68 -4.81 10.22
CA ALA A 34 -3.40 -3.85 9.15
C ALA A 34 -2.68 -4.50 7.97
N SER A 35 -1.87 -5.51 8.26
CA SER A 35 -1.08 -6.22 7.28
C SER A 35 -0.76 -7.64 7.73
N ARG A 36 -0.33 -8.49 6.79
CA ARG A 36 0.24 -9.82 7.09
C ARG A 36 1.73 -9.74 7.43
N SER A 37 2.33 -8.56 7.29
CA SER A 37 3.73 -8.24 7.61
C SER A 37 3.84 -6.75 7.98
N THR A 38 5.04 -6.14 7.96
CA THR A 38 5.27 -4.74 8.36
C THR A 38 4.49 -3.75 7.51
N ALA A 39 3.52 -3.06 8.12
CA ALA A 39 2.82 -1.95 7.50
C ALA A 39 3.67 -0.66 7.63
N LEU A 40 3.96 0.00 6.51
CA LEU A 40 4.86 1.15 6.45
C LEU A 40 4.13 2.46 6.19
N VAL A 41 3.03 2.44 5.43
CA VAL A 41 2.33 3.65 5.01
C VAL A 41 0.82 3.55 5.14
N ILE A 42 0.20 4.69 5.47
CA ILE A 42 -1.25 4.80 5.64
C ILE A 42 -1.77 6.09 4.99
N ALA A 43 -2.89 5.99 4.27
CA ALA A 43 -3.65 7.12 3.76
C ALA A 43 -5.15 6.94 4.04
N ARG A 44 -5.93 8.02 3.90
CA ARG A 44 -7.37 8.00 4.16
C ARG A 44 -8.18 8.77 3.12
N ILE A 45 -9.29 8.16 2.69
CA ILE A 45 -10.33 8.81 1.89
C ILE A 45 -11.69 8.48 2.51
N GLY A 46 -12.42 9.49 2.98
CA GLY A 46 -13.73 9.25 3.60
C GLY A 46 -13.68 8.28 4.79
N THR A 47 -14.29 7.11 4.62
CA THR A 47 -14.31 6.01 5.60
C THR A 47 -13.32 4.89 5.27
N GLU A 48 -12.67 4.95 4.11
CA GLU A 48 -11.64 3.99 3.74
C GLU A 48 -10.24 4.44 4.17
N LEU A 49 -9.49 3.51 4.76
CA LEU A 49 -8.06 3.60 5.00
C LEU A 49 -7.33 2.73 4.00
N LEU A 50 -6.28 3.26 3.38
CA LEU A 50 -5.34 2.47 2.61
C LEU A 50 -4.09 2.23 3.43
N ILE A 51 -3.69 0.97 3.55
CA ILE A 51 -2.49 0.54 4.25
C ILE A 51 -1.64 -0.23 3.26
N ALA A 52 -0.33 0.01 3.25
CA ALA A 52 0.60 -0.75 2.42
C ALA A 52 1.92 -0.99 3.16
N GLY A 53 2.67 -1.99 2.71
CA GLY A 53 3.85 -2.46 3.43
C GLY A 53 4.76 -3.39 2.63
N ASP A 54 5.62 -4.06 3.38
CA ASP A 54 6.64 -5.00 2.88
C ASP A 54 6.08 -6.25 2.20
N ASP A 55 4.84 -6.65 2.52
CA ASP A 55 4.16 -7.78 1.88
C ASP A 55 3.68 -7.53 0.45
N ARG A 56 4.01 -6.35 -0.11
CA ARG A 56 3.78 -5.92 -1.50
C ARG A 56 2.30 -5.62 -1.81
N SER A 57 1.44 -5.66 -0.80
CA SER A 57 0.01 -5.42 -0.97
C SER A 57 -0.35 -3.96 -0.65
N VAL A 58 -1.43 -3.49 -1.28
CA VAL A 58 -2.20 -2.35 -0.79
C VAL A 58 -3.53 -2.89 -0.29
N ARG A 59 -3.93 -2.55 0.94
CA ARG A 59 -5.19 -3.00 1.53
C ARG A 59 -6.08 -1.82 1.86
N ALA A 60 -7.35 -1.93 1.48
CA ALA A 60 -8.38 -0.96 1.82
C ALA A 60 -9.25 -1.47 2.98
N PHE A 61 -9.33 -0.70 4.06
CA PHE A 61 -10.11 -1.00 5.27
C PHE A 61 -11.26 0.00 5.42
N ASN A 62 -12.45 -0.48 5.78
CA ASN A 62 -13.55 0.39 6.19
C ASN A 62 -13.49 0.62 7.70
N ILE A 63 -13.31 1.86 8.15
CA ILE A 63 -13.18 2.17 9.58
C ILE A 63 -14.46 1.91 10.39
N ASN A 64 -15.61 1.78 9.73
CA ASN A 64 -16.88 1.53 10.38
C ASN A 64 -17.23 0.04 10.43
N ILE A 65 -16.52 -0.82 9.70
CA ILE A 65 -16.80 -2.24 9.60
C ILE A 65 -15.57 -2.99 10.08
N LYS A 66 -15.71 -3.65 11.24
CA LYS A 66 -14.60 -4.33 11.90
C LYS A 66 -14.10 -5.48 11.02
N ASP A 67 -12.78 -5.57 10.87
CA ASP A 67 -12.06 -6.66 10.19
C ASP A 67 -12.42 -6.84 8.68
N GLU A 68 -13.11 -5.88 8.06
CA GLU A 68 -13.34 -5.87 6.61
C GLU A 68 -12.16 -5.23 5.88
N SER A 69 -11.55 -5.98 4.97
CA SER A 69 -10.49 -5.47 4.11
C SER A 69 -10.57 -6.01 2.69
N ARG A 70 -10.09 -5.20 1.73
CA ARG A 70 -9.90 -5.59 0.34
C ARG A 70 -8.41 -5.52 0.02
N GLU A 71 -7.84 -6.62 -0.42
CA GLU A 71 -6.44 -6.70 -0.86
C GLU A 71 -6.35 -6.34 -2.35
N TRP A 72 -5.44 -5.45 -2.69
CA TRP A 72 -5.16 -5.02 -4.05
C TRP A 72 -3.78 -5.54 -4.44
N ASP A 73 -3.79 -6.61 -5.22
CA ASP A 73 -2.58 -7.25 -5.72
C ASP A 73 -2.03 -6.52 -6.94
N GLY A 74 -0.73 -6.24 -6.95
CA GLY A 74 -0.10 -5.70 -8.16
C GLY A 74 1.35 -5.26 -8.06
N HIS A 75 1.87 -4.93 -6.88
CA HIS A 75 3.31 -4.65 -6.74
C HIS A 75 4.09 -5.96 -6.60
N LYS A 76 5.34 -5.93 -7.08
CA LYS A 76 6.26 -7.07 -7.02
C LYS A 76 7.23 -6.98 -5.84
N ASP A 77 7.29 -5.83 -5.19
CA ASP A 77 8.16 -5.55 -4.05
C ASP A 77 7.45 -4.58 -3.06
N ALA A 78 8.11 -4.29 -1.93
CA ALA A 78 7.58 -3.51 -0.82
C ALA A 78 6.99 -2.18 -1.27
N VAL A 79 5.77 -1.90 -0.81
CA VAL A 79 5.08 -0.63 -1.11
C VAL A 79 5.51 0.41 -0.09
N LEU A 80 6.13 1.49 -0.59
CA LEU A 80 6.79 2.50 0.23
C LEU A 80 5.99 3.79 0.36
N SER A 81 4.98 3.98 -0.47
CA SER A 81 4.14 5.18 -0.46
C SER A 81 2.75 4.89 -0.98
N VAL A 82 1.76 5.59 -0.42
CA VAL A 82 0.39 5.59 -0.94
C VAL A 82 -0.21 7.00 -0.80
N ALA A 83 -0.93 7.45 -1.82
CA ALA A 83 -1.63 8.72 -1.86
C ALA A 83 -3.04 8.51 -2.43
N VAL A 84 -3.99 9.37 -2.04
CA VAL A 84 -5.40 9.27 -2.45
C VAL A 84 -5.92 10.58 -3.00
N SER A 85 -6.79 10.48 -4.00
CA SER A 85 -7.52 11.60 -4.59
C SER A 85 -9.01 11.44 -4.30
N ALA A 86 -9.58 12.37 -3.53
CA ALA A 86 -11.01 12.40 -3.25
C ALA A 86 -11.84 12.76 -4.50
N ALA A 87 -11.31 13.62 -5.38
CA ALA A 87 -12.01 14.09 -6.57
C ALA A 87 -12.25 12.97 -7.60
N THR A 88 -11.28 12.05 -7.73
CA THR A 88 -11.35 10.96 -8.72
C THR A 88 -11.60 9.58 -8.11
N ARG A 89 -11.67 9.48 -6.78
CA ARG A 89 -11.70 8.20 -6.03
C ARG A 89 -10.60 7.23 -6.49
N GLN A 90 -9.39 7.75 -6.64
CA GLN A 90 -8.22 6.99 -7.06
C GLN A 90 -7.14 6.99 -5.99
N ALA A 91 -6.32 5.95 -5.99
CA ALA A 91 -5.11 5.87 -5.18
C ALA A 91 -3.89 5.71 -6.09
N ALA A 92 -2.77 6.30 -5.70
CA ALA A 92 -1.47 6.04 -6.29
C ALA A 92 -0.58 5.37 -5.25
N SER A 93 0.10 4.29 -5.61
CA SER A 93 1.11 3.65 -4.77
C SER A 93 2.44 3.56 -5.49
N GLY A 94 3.54 3.73 -4.76
CA GLY A 94 4.89 3.56 -5.27
C GLY A 94 5.65 2.53 -4.45
N ALA A 95 6.37 1.63 -5.11
CA ALA A 95 7.05 0.51 -4.48
C ALA A 95 8.52 0.41 -4.88
N TYR A 96 9.25 -0.45 -4.17
CA TYR A 96 10.65 -0.74 -4.41
C TYR A 96 10.90 -1.47 -5.75
N ASP A 97 9.83 -2.01 -6.37
CA ASP A 97 9.87 -2.60 -7.72
C ASP A 97 10.09 -1.57 -8.84
N GLY A 98 10.14 -0.28 -8.51
CA GLY A 98 10.33 0.82 -9.46
C GLY A 98 9.05 1.27 -10.13
N GLU A 99 7.90 0.69 -9.79
CA GLU A 99 6.60 1.03 -10.36
C GLU A 99 5.82 2.00 -9.47
N VAL A 100 5.05 2.86 -10.13
CA VAL A 100 3.89 3.55 -9.57
C VAL A 100 2.63 2.94 -10.17
N VAL A 101 1.69 2.56 -9.32
CA VAL A 101 0.41 1.97 -9.72
C VAL A 101 -0.72 2.91 -9.33
N LEU A 102 -1.60 3.19 -10.29
CA LEU A 102 -2.84 3.94 -10.09
C LEU A 102 -4.00 2.95 -9.98
N TRP A 103 -4.81 3.09 -8.94
CA TRP A 103 -5.91 2.20 -8.59
C TRP A 103 -7.24 2.93 -8.60
N ASN A 104 -8.30 2.22 -8.98
CA ASN A 104 -9.67 2.59 -8.67
C ASN A 104 -9.97 2.11 -7.24
N ILE A 105 -10.34 3.02 -6.34
CA ILE A 105 -10.57 2.68 -4.92
C ILE A 105 -11.85 1.87 -4.72
N ASP A 106 -12.89 2.17 -5.48
CA ASP A 106 -14.19 1.52 -5.34
C ASP A 106 -14.13 0.07 -5.85
N GLU A 107 -13.38 -0.17 -6.93
CA GLU A 107 -13.22 -1.52 -7.51
C GLU A 107 -12.02 -2.29 -6.96
N GLY A 108 -11.01 -1.61 -6.42
CA GLY A 108 -9.74 -2.22 -6.04
C GLY A 108 -8.92 -2.74 -7.22
N LYS A 109 -9.08 -2.13 -8.40
CA LYS A 109 -8.43 -2.56 -9.64
C LYS A 109 -7.40 -1.55 -10.12
N ILE A 110 -6.39 -2.07 -10.81
CA ILE A 110 -5.36 -1.27 -11.47
C ILE A 110 -5.97 -0.54 -12.67
N ILE A 111 -5.82 0.77 -12.68
CA ILE A 111 -6.15 1.64 -13.81
C ILE A 111 -4.95 1.76 -14.75
N ARG A 112 -3.75 1.98 -14.18
CA ARG A 112 -2.52 2.21 -14.94
C ARG A 112 -1.28 1.93 -14.10
N ARG A 113 -0.17 1.63 -14.79
CA ARG A 113 1.17 1.51 -14.22
C ARG A 113 2.12 2.49 -14.88
N PHE A 114 3.11 2.94 -14.13
CA PHE A 114 4.15 3.86 -14.57
C PHE A 114 5.49 3.37 -14.02
N HIS A 115 6.54 3.37 -14.85
CA HIS A 115 7.90 3.22 -14.35
C HIS A 115 8.36 4.56 -13.77
N ALA A 116 8.71 4.59 -12.49
CA ALA A 116 9.18 5.79 -11.81
C ALA A 116 10.65 6.10 -12.13
N THR A 117 11.39 5.14 -12.68
CA THR A 117 12.76 5.32 -13.14
C THR A 117 12.78 5.87 -14.58
N PRO A 118 13.51 6.97 -14.86
CA PRO A 118 13.76 7.38 -16.23
C PRO A 118 14.76 6.38 -16.83
N GLY A 119 14.25 5.37 -17.52
CA GLY A 119 15.07 4.38 -18.24
C GLY A 119 15.77 3.38 -17.31
N GLY A 120 15.02 2.47 -16.71
CA GLY A 120 15.58 1.15 -16.41
C GLY A 120 15.91 0.49 -17.74
N VAL A 121 17.18 0.13 -17.95
CA VAL A 121 17.59 -0.78 -19.02
C VAL A 121 16.56 -1.89 -19.12
N GLU A 122 15.92 -2.04 -20.29
CA GLU A 122 15.25 -3.30 -20.60
C GLU A 122 16.25 -4.38 -20.22
N GLY A 123 15.86 -5.28 -19.32
CA GLY A 123 16.68 -6.42 -18.98
C GLY A 123 16.96 -7.17 -20.28
N LYS A 124 18.10 -6.89 -20.90
CA LYS A 124 18.66 -7.78 -21.89
C LYS A 124 18.93 -9.03 -21.12
N GLU A 125 18.11 -10.05 -21.34
CA GLU A 125 18.47 -11.41 -21.02
C GLU A 125 19.90 -11.59 -21.52
N ASN A 126 20.81 -11.94 -20.61
CA ASN A 126 22.15 -12.33 -21.03
C ASN A 126 21.96 -13.48 -22.03
N PRO A 127 22.51 -13.40 -23.25
CA PRO A 127 22.46 -14.53 -24.16
C PRO A 127 23.07 -15.74 -23.43
N PRO A 128 22.48 -16.94 -23.57
CA PRO A 128 22.98 -18.12 -22.89
C PRO A 128 24.46 -18.30 -23.23
N LEU A 129 25.28 -18.56 -22.21
CA LEU A 129 26.70 -18.84 -22.41
C LEU A 129 26.84 -19.95 -23.45
N PRO A 130 27.74 -19.80 -24.44
CA PRO A 130 27.95 -20.87 -25.41
C PRO A 130 28.30 -22.13 -24.66
N ARG A 131 27.58 -23.22 -24.93
CA ARG A 131 27.96 -24.55 -24.45
C ARG A 131 29.39 -24.76 -24.90
N GLN A 132 30.30 -24.96 -23.95
CA GLN A 132 31.63 -25.45 -24.30
C GLN A 132 31.42 -26.76 -25.03
N GLY A 133 31.77 -26.76 -26.32
CA GLY A 133 31.72 -27.97 -27.12
C GLY A 133 32.68 -28.97 -26.50
N GLU A 134 32.16 -30.15 -26.19
CA GLU A 134 32.99 -31.32 -26.01
C GLU A 134 33.73 -31.58 -27.34
N GLY A 135 35.05 -31.57 -27.26
CA GLY A 135 35.97 -32.01 -28.31
C GLY A 135 37.02 -32.90 -27.66
#